data_AF-A0A2P8FQK7-F1
#
_entry.id   AF-A0A2P8FQK7-F1
#
_cell.length_a   1.000
_cell.length_b   1.000
_cell.length_c   1.000
_cell.angle_alpha   90.00
_cell.angle_beta   90.00
_cell.angle_gamma   90.00
#
_symmetry.space_group_name_H-M   'P 1'
#
loop_
_entity.id
_entity.type
_entity.pdbx_description
1 polymer ?
#
loop_
_entity_poly.entity_id
_entity_poly.type
_entity_poly.pdbx_seq_one_letter_code
_entity_poly.pdbx_strand_id
1 'polypeptide(L)'
;MNPAESRSESLIIGLLGLIIEELKGDKKILEAFKTSLKYKVIEIDRDRAYNVYKIRRDLRARSITHLREFDSVLEALSHHEDEKVLIHSFHMEEGLLLFFSTVDCKKLFGYISYKDGDEGFV
;
A
#
# COMPACT_ATOMS: atom_id res chain seq x y z
N MET A 1 -2.88 20.99 -7.15
CA MET A 1 -2.59 19.62 -7.61
C MET A 1 -2.58 19.63 -9.14
N ASN A 2 -1.60 19.02 -9.79
CA ASN A 2 -1.58 18.94 -11.26
C ASN A 2 -2.62 17.92 -11.73
N PRO A 3 -3.51 18.22 -12.69
CA PRO A 3 -4.53 17.28 -13.18
C PRO A 3 -3.97 15.94 -13.69
N ALA A 4 -2.73 15.93 -14.21
CA ALA A 4 -2.09 14.72 -14.69
C ALA A 4 -1.69 13.75 -13.55
N GLU A 5 -1.23 14.28 -12.42
CA GLU A 5 -0.86 13.48 -11.23
C GLU A 5 -2.10 12.84 -10.62
N SER A 6 -3.19 13.60 -10.48
CA SER A 6 -4.47 13.11 -9.95
C SER A 6 -5.06 11.97 -10.79
N ARG A 7 -4.93 12.04 -12.12
CA ARG A 7 -5.38 10.97 -13.03
C ARG A 7 -4.53 9.71 -12.89
N SER A 8 -3.22 9.84 -12.72
CA SER A 8 -2.33 8.69 -12.54
C SER A 8 -2.59 7.98 -11.22
N GLU A 9 -2.81 8.73 -10.14
CA GLU A 9 -3.12 8.18 -8.82
C GLU A 9 -4.44 7.38 -8.84
N SER A 10 -5.47 7.93 -9.50
CA SER A 10 -6.74 7.23 -9.71
C SER A 10 -6.59 5.91 -10.48
N LEU A 11 -5.70 5.85 -11.48
CA LEU A 11 -5.42 4.62 -12.23
C LEU A 11 -4.71 3.57 -11.38
N ILE A 12 -3.74 3.99 -10.55
CA ILE A 12 -3.03 3.09 -9.64
C ILE A 12 -4.00 2.50 -8.61
N ILE A 13 -4.82 3.33 -7.97
CA ILE A 13 -5.83 2.87 -7.01
C ILE A 13 -6.82 1.91 -7.68
N GLY A 14 -7.25 2.20 -8.92
CA GLY A 14 -8.10 1.29 -9.69
C GLY A 14 -7.44 -0.06 -9.95
N LEU A 15 -6.17 -0.08 -10.34
CA LEU A 15 -5.41 -1.31 -10.55
C LEU A 15 -5.26 -2.13 -9.27
N LEU A 16 -4.96 -1.48 -8.14
CA LEU A 16 -4.88 -2.14 -6.84
C LEU A 16 -6.22 -2.75 -6.41
N GLY A 17 -7.33 -2.06 -6.70
CA GLY A 17 -8.67 -2.59 -6.48
C GLY A 17 -8.95 -3.85 -7.31
N LEU A 18 -8.56 -3.84 -8.59
CA LEU A 18 -8.67 -5.02 -9.46
C LEU A 18 -7.82 -6.19 -8.95
N ILE A 19 -6.58 -5.93 -8.51
CA ILE A 19 -5.74 -6.96 -7.90
C ILE A 19 -6.49 -7.57 -6.71
N ILE A 20 -7.00 -6.76 -5.79
CA ILE A 20 -7.76 -7.24 -4.63
C ILE A 20 -8.95 -8.14 -5.04
N GLU A 21 -9.75 -7.70 -6.02
CA GLU A 21 -10.94 -8.43 -6.50
C GLU A 21 -10.55 -9.78 -7.12
N GLU A 22 -9.57 -9.79 -8.01
CA GLU A 22 -9.10 -11.01 -8.67
C GLU A 22 -8.49 -12.00 -7.67
N LEU A 23 -7.75 -11.49 -6.68
CA LEU A 23 -7.16 -12.31 -5.63
C LEU A 23 -8.19 -12.98 -4.71
N LYS A 24 -9.41 -12.45 -4.61
CA LYS A 24 -10.53 -13.09 -3.89
C LYS A 24 -11.16 -14.21 -4.70
N GLY A 25 -11.27 -14.04 -6.01
CA GLY A 25 -12.07 -14.90 -6.89
C GLY A 25 -11.34 -16.15 -7.37
N ASP A 26 -10.03 -16.07 -7.62
CA ASP A 26 -9.29 -17.16 -8.26
C ASP A 26 -7.99 -17.51 -7.52
N LYS A 27 -8.03 -18.66 -6.82
CA LYS A 27 -6.88 -19.21 -6.09
C LYS A 27 -5.68 -19.49 -6.99
N LYS A 28 -5.86 -19.86 -8.27
CA LYS A 28 -4.74 -20.14 -9.18
C LYS A 28 -4.02 -18.87 -9.58
N ILE A 29 -4.78 -17.80 -9.88
CA ILE A 29 -4.22 -16.49 -10.20
C ILE A 29 -3.47 -15.93 -8.97
N LEU A 30 -4.05 -16.05 -7.78
CA LEU A 30 -3.40 -15.65 -6.53
C LEU A 30 -2.07 -16.38 -6.29
N GLU A 31 -2.03 -17.70 -6.47
CA GLU A 31 -0.78 -18.46 -6.29
C GLU A 31 0.26 -18.12 -7.36
N ALA A 32 -0.15 -17.89 -8.61
CA ALA A 32 0.75 -17.40 -9.65
C ALA A 32 1.32 -16.02 -9.29
N PHE A 33 0.48 -15.09 -8.83
CA PHE A 33 0.89 -13.76 -8.38
C PHE A 33 1.86 -13.81 -7.20
N LYS A 34 1.59 -14.63 -6.18
CA LYS A 34 2.49 -14.86 -5.04
C LYS A 34 3.86 -15.36 -5.47
N THR A 35 3.89 -16.29 -6.41
CA THR A 35 5.12 -16.93 -6.88
C THR A 35 5.95 -15.98 -7.75
N SER A 36 5.30 -15.25 -8.66
CA SER A 36 5.98 -14.39 -9.64
C SER A 36 6.41 -13.03 -9.08
N LEU A 37 5.62 -12.41 -8.21
CA LEU A 37 5.85 -11.02 -7.75
C LEU A 37 6.25 -10.93 -6.27
N LYS A 38 6.65 -12.06 -5.67
CA LYS A 38 6.98 -12.16 -4.23
C LYS A 38 5.94 -11.47 -3.34
N TYR A 39 4.68 -11.64 -3.70
CA TYR A 39 3.56 -10.96 -3.07
C TYR A 39 3.27 -11.56 -1.69
N LYS A 40 3.11 -10.70 -0.69
CA LYS A 40 2.73 -11.09 0.67
C LYS A 40 1.61 -10.20 1.18
N VAL A 41 0.82 -10.76 2.08
CA VAL A 41 -0.22 -10.04 2.81
C VAL A 41 -0.04 -10.32 4.29
N ILE A 42 -0.10 -9.28 5.10
CA ILE A 42 -0.15 -9.40 6.56
C ILE A 42 -1.41 -8.73 7.06
N GLU A 43 -2.07 -9.39 8.01
CA GLU A 43 -3.11 -8.79 8.83
C GLU A 43 -2.45 -8.19 10.07
N ILE A 44 -2.78 -6.94 10.38
CA ILE A 44 -2.19 -6.22 11.51
C ILE A 44 -3.26 -5.34 12.17
N ASP A 45 -3.08 -5.10 13.46
CA ASP A 45 -3.82 -4.09 14.19
C ASP A 45 -3.65 -2.70 13.55
N ARG A 46 -4.77 -1.98 13.36
CA ARG A 46 -4.84 -0.67 12.72
C ARG A 46 -3.96 0.35 13.43
N ASP A 47 -4.02 0.41 14.76
CA ASP A 47 -3.27 1.39 15.54
C ASP A 47 -1.77 1.09 15.50
N ARG A 48 -1.42 -0.20 15.50
CA ARG A 48 -0.05 -0.65 15.27
C ARG A 48 0.43 -0.26 13.88
N ALA A 49 -0.37 -0.47 12.84
CA ALA A 49 -0.03 -0.03 11.48
C ALA A 49 0.17 1.49 11.45
N TYR A 50 -0.79 2.27 11.94
CA TYR A 50 -0.70 3.72 12.01
C TYR A 50 0.60 4.18 12.68
N ASN A 51 0.91 3.64 13.86
CA ASN A 51 2.12 4.02 14.60
C ASN A 51 3.42 3.66 13.86
N VAL A 52 3.50 2.46 13.27
CA VAL A 52 4.67 2.03 12.50
C VAL A 52 4.89 2.94 11.30
N TYR A 53 3.84 3.26 10.55
CA TYR A 53 3.97 4.08 9.35
C TYR A 53 4.11 5.57 9.66
N LYS A 54 3.61 6.04 10.80
CA LYS A 54 3.90 7.40 11.30
C LYS A 54 5.39 7.55 11.64
N ILE A 55 5.96 6.59 12.37
CA ILE A 55 7.40 6.59 12.63
C ILE A 55 8.17 6.55 11.31
N ARG A 56 7.82 5.62 10.41
CA ARG A 56 8.49 5.50 9.11
C ARG A 56 8.43 6.80 8.32
N ARG A 57 7.27 7.44 8.21
CA ARG A 57 7.11 8.74 7.55
C ARG A 57 8.16 9.75 8.01
N ASP A 58 8.41 9.82 9.32
CA ASP A 58 9.30 10.82 9.90
C ASP A 58 10.78 10.38 9.89
N LEU A 59 11.08 9.15 9.46
CA LEU A 59 12.45 8.67 9.28
C LEU A 59 13.04 9.18 7.95
N ARG A 60 14.22 9.82 8.07
CA ARG A 60 15.11 10.27 6.99
C ARG A 60 14.48 11.32 6.05
N ALA A 61 15.30 11.82 5.13
CA ALA A 61 14.83 12.70 4.07
C ALA A 61 13.95 11.90 3.09
N ARG A 62 12.77 12.43 2.77
CA ARG A 62 11.81 11.82 1.84
C ARG A 62 11.47 12.80 0.73
N SER A 63 11.16 12.25 -0.45
CA SER A 63 10.54 13.04 -1.52
C SER A 63 9.16 13.53 -1.08
N ILE A 64 8.69 14.63 -1.66
CA ILE A 64 7.35 15.16 -1.41
C ILE A 64 6.28 14.13 -1.78
N THR A 65 6.52 13.34 -2.84
CA THR A 65 5.63 12.26 -3.28
C THR A 65 5.48 11.19 -2.20
N HIS A 66 6.59 10.70 -1.64
CA HIS A 66 6.51 9.72 -0.54
C HIS A 66 5.80 10.31 0.68
N LEU A 67 6.06 11.55 1.06
CA LEU A 67 5.35 12.16 2.20
C LEU A 67 3.84 12.18 1.98
N ARG A 68 3.38 12.49 0.75
CA ARG A 68 1.95 12.45 0.39
C ARG A 68 1.37 11.04 0.47
N GLU A 69 2.07 10.03 -0.04
CA GLU A 69 1.63 8.63 0.06
C GLU A 69 1.46 8.19 1.52
N PHE A 70 2.41 8.54 2.38
CA PHE A 70 2.30 8.30 3.82
C PHE A 70 1.12 9.06 4.44
N ASP A 71 0.98 10.34 4.15
CA ASP A 71 -0.09 11.17 4.70
C ASP A 71 -1.47 10.63 4.32
N SER A 72 -1.66 10.25 3.05
CA SER A 72 -2.91 9.63 2.58
C SER A 72 -3.23 8.33 3.33
N VAL A 73 -2.25 7.44 3.50
CA VAL A 73 -2.45 6.18 4.24
C VAL A 73 -2.74 6.44 5.72
N LEU A 74 -2.00 7.35 6.36
CA LEU A 74 -2.17 7.66 7.78
C LEU A 74 -3.52 8.33 8.06
N GLU A 75 -3.95 9.25 7.19
CA GLU A 75 -5.27 9.87 7.25
C GLU A 75 -6.37 8.80 7.08
N ALA A 76 -6.23 7.91 6.11
CA ALA A 76 -7.22 6.85 5.91
C ALA A 76 -7.29 5.89 7.10
N LEU A 77 -6.14 5.54 7.70
CA LEU A 77 -6.07 4.71 8.91
C LEU A 77 -6.69 5.41 10.12
N SER A 78 -6.50 6.71 10.31
CA SER A 78 -7.05 7.44 11.47
C SER A 78 -8.58 7.52 11.47
N HIS A 79 -9.19 7.43 10.30
CA HIS A 79 -10.64 7.46 10.12
C HIS A 79 -11.27 6.06 9.98
N HIS A 80 -10.46 5.00 10.03
CA HIS A 80 -10.96 3.64 9.89
C HIS A 80 -11.38 3.09 11.25
N GLU A 81 -12.62 2.62 11.36
CA GLU A 81 -13.18 2.16 12.63
C GLU A 81 -12.73 0.74 13.01
N ASP A 82 -12.48 -0.14 12.04
CA ASP A 82 -12.12 -1.53 12.36
C ASP A 82 -10.71 -1.62 12.97
N GLU A 83 -10.56 -2.59 13.87
CA GLU A 83 -9.31 -2.83 14.59
C GLU A 83 -8.21 -3.40 13.71
N LYS A 84 -8.53 -3.95 12.54
CA LYS A 84 -7.58 -4.70 11.72
C LYS A 84 -7.56 -4.22 10.28
N VAL A 85 -6.37 -4.25 9.70
CA VAL A 85 -6.12 -3.90 8.31
C VAL A 85 -5.21 -4.93 7.66
N LEU A 86 -5.30 -5.02 6.32
CA LEU A 86 -4.36 -5.78 5.51
C LEU A 86 -3.30 -4.86 4.94
N ILE A 87 -2.04 -5.27 5.07
CA ILE A 87 -0.92 -4.66 4.35
C ILE A 87 -0.46 -5.66 3.31
N HIS A 88 -0.59 -5.25 2.07
CA HIS A 88 -0.18 -5.99 0.91
C HIS A 88 1.19 -5.48 0.45
N SER A 89 2.13 -6.37 0.17
CA SER A 89 3.48 -6.02 -0.25
C SER A 89 3.86 -6.72 -1.56
N PHE A 90 4.30 -5.94 -2.54
CA PHE A 90 4.86 -6.40 -3.81
C PHE A 90 6.33 -6.01 -3.89
N HIS A 91 7.21 -7.01 -3.97
CA HIS A 91 8.63 -6.78 -4.21
C HIS A 91 8.91 -6.94 -5.70
N MET A 92 9.29 -5.85 -6.34
CA MET A 92 9.67 -5.77 -7.75
C MET A 92 11.19 -5.63 -7.85
N GLU A 93 11.77 -5.89 -9.02
CA GLU A 93 13.21 -5.71 -9.24
C GLU A 93 13.69 -4.27 -8.95
N GLU A 94 12.80 -3.29 -9.12
CA GLU A 94 13.09 -1.87 -8.94
C GLU A 94 12.64 -1.32 -7.58
N GLY A 95 12.10 -2.13 -6.67
CA GLY A 95 11.73 -1.69 -5.33
C GLY A 95 10.49 -2.36 -4.73
N LEU A 96 9.76 -1.63 -3.89
CA LEU A 96 8.68 -2.16 -3.04
C LEU A 96 7.41 -1.33 -3.19
N LEU A 97 6.28 -1.97 -3.43
CA LEU A 97 4.95 -1.37 -3.33
C LEU A 97 4.19 -1.95 -2.16
N LEU A 98 3.72 -1.08 -1.28
CA LEU A 98 2.83 -1.41 -0.17
C LEU A 98 1.46 -0.80 -0.45
N PHE A 99 0.39 -1.55 -0.24
CA PHE A 99 -0.95 -0.97 -0.21
C PHE A 99 -1.78 -1.55 0.91
N PHE A 100 -2.75 -0.77 1.34
CA PHE A 100 -3.45 -0.98 2.59
C PHE A 100 -4.93 -1.13 2.30
N SER A 101 -5.57 -2.11 2.93
CA SER A 101 -7.00 -2.34 2.74
C SER A 101 -7.67 -2.84 4.02
N THR A 102 -9.00 -2.78 4.00
CA THR A 102 -9.88 -3.47 4.95
C THR A 102 -9.66 -4.99 4.90
N VAL A 103 -9.98 -5.70 5.98
CA VAL A 103 -9.84 -7.18 6.01
C VAL A 103 -10.72 -7.87 4.98
N ASP A 104 -11.90 -7.31 4.70
CA ASP A 104 -12.76 -7.79 3.64
C ASP A 104 -12.40 -7.21 2.27
N CYS A 105 -11.27 -6.51 2.17
CA CYS A 105 -10.74 -5.84 0.99
C CYS A 105 -11.72 -4.95 0.21
N LYS A 106 -12.83 -4.49 0.79
CA LYS A 106 -13.79 -3.63 0.07
C LYS A 106 -13.32 -2.19 -0.09
N LYS A 107 -12.39 -1.76 0.77
CA LYS A 107 -11.86 -0.41 0.81
C LYS A 107 -10.34 -0.42 0.85
N LEU A 108 -9.73 0.38 -0.02
CA LEU A 108 -8.31 0.73 -0.02
C LEU A 108 -8.09 1.99 0.83
N PHE A 109 -7.02 1.98 1.63
CA PHE A 109 -6.56 3.14 2.41
C PHE A 109 -5.46 3.92 1.70
N GLY A 110 -4.93 3.40 0.60
CA GLY A 110 -3.86 4.01 -0.18
C GLY A 110 -2.68 3.07 -0.36
N TYR A 111 -1.59 3.62 -0.89
CA TYR A 111 -0.37 2.88 -1.16
C TYR A 111 0.85 3.73 -0.82
N ILE A 112 1.98 3.06 -0.61
CA ILE A 112 3.29 3.65 -0.46
C ILE A 112 4.24 2.88 -1.37
N SER A 113 4.91 3.60 -2.25
CA SER A 113 5.88 3.03 -3.18
C SER A 113 7.30 3.36 -2.75
N TYR A 114 8.27 2.56 -3.17
CA TYR A 114 9.70 2.77 -2.96
C TYR A 114 10.44 2.28 -4.18
N LYS A 115 11.45 3.04 -4.62
CA LYS A 115 12.41 2.57 -5.61
C LYS A 115 13.75 2.26 -4.94
N ASP A 116 14.40 1.19 -5.37
CA ASP A 116 15.74 0.86 -4.92
C ASP A 116 16.69 2.01 -5.30
N GLY A 117 17.37 2.58 -4.29
CA GLY A 117 18.17 3.81 -4.42
C GLY A 117 17.57 5.03 -3.71
N ASP A 118 16.29 4.99 -3.30
CA ASP A 118 15.75 5.97 -2.37
C ASP A 118 16.25 5.64 -0.94
N GLU A 119 17.08 6.53 -0.39
CA GLU A 119 17.65 6.36 0.95
C GLU A 119 16.55 6.29 2.03
N GLY A 120 16.12 5.09 2.45
CA GLY A 120 15.33 5.03 3.68
C GLY A 120 14.53 3.78 4.06
N PHE A 121 14.73 2.66 3.39
CA PHE A 121 13.94 1.44 3.68
C PHE A 121 14.75 0.15 3.83
N VAL A 122 16.06 0.25 4.06
CA VAL A 122 16.90 -0.86 4.55
C VAL A 122 16.95 -0.84 6.07
#